data_AF-A0A8X7ZKF0-F1
#
_entry.id   AF-A0A8X7ZKF0-F1
#
_cell.length_a   1.000
_cell.length_b   1.000
_cell.length_c   1.000
_cell.angle_alpha   90.00
_cell.angle_beta   90.00
_cell.angle_gamma   90.00
#
_symmetry.space_group_name_H-M   'P 1'
#
loop_
_entity.id
_entity.type
_entity.pdbx_description
1 polymer ?
#
loop_
_entity_poly.entity_id
_entity_poly.type
_entity_poly.pdbx_seq_one_letter_code
_entity_poly.pdbx_strand_id
1 'polypeptide(L)'
;MEGNMKVWILQLVALWVLLVALHDHHAVANDGGVNTHPGPIIPPHASGKGRKAINDSRPFSIVGAGSKLCVSANRFVPQLVTCKAATKEQKWEFRSDGTLRTETDLSMCLTCNDLTQGSDILVLPCNFSSSEYIFWTYRSSDKAIISTASTNEEVLVMDLREGKIEVSQQILLWTSNGRDNQMWYLVP
;
A
#
# COMPACT_ATOMS: atom_id res chain seq x y z
N MET A 1 -46.39 12.16 11.96
CA MET A 1 -45.34 12.42 12.98
C MET A 1 -43.97 12.07 12.40
N GLU A 2 -43.53 12.77 11.35
CA GLU A 2 -42.34 12.41 10.55
C GLU A 2 -41.33 13.56 10.40
N GLY A 3 -41.61 14.71 11.04
CA GLY A 3 -40.76 15.90 10.97
C GLY A 3 -39.67 15.98 12.05
N ASN A 4 -39.77 15.21 13.14
CA ASN A 4 -38.82 15.32 14.25
C ASN A 4 -37.61 14.39 14.14
N MET A 5 -37.75 13.21 13.52
CA MET A 5 -36.68 12.19 13.49
C MET A 5 -35.43 12.66 12.72
N LYS A 6 -35.62 13.45 11.65
CA LYS A 6 -34.50 14.01 10.87
C LYS A 6 -33.73 15.09 11.64
N VAL A 7 -34.40 15.83 12.52
CA VAL A 7 -33.76 16.86 13.36
C VAL A 7 -32.87 16.22 14.42
N TRP A 8 -33.33 15.13 15.04
CA TRP A 8 -32.52 14.37 16.01
C TRP A 8 -31.27 13.76 15.38
N ILE A 9 -31.37 13.22 14.16
CA ILE A 9 -30.22 12.65 13.44
C ILE A 9 -29.21 13.75 13.08
N LEU A 10 -29.67 14.90 12.58
CA LEU A 10 -28.79 16.03 12.27
C LEU A 10 -28.09 16.58 13.52
N GLN A 11 -28.77 16.64 14.66
CA GLN A 11 -28.16 17.05 15.93
C GLN A 11 -27.12 16.06 16.43
N LEU A 12 -27.35 14.75 16.30
CA LEU A 12 -26.38 13.72 16.69
C LEU A 12 -25.13 13.73 15.80
N VAL A 13 -25.29 13.93 14.49
CA VAL A 13 -24.17 14.07 13.55
C VAL A 13 -23.38 15.35 13.85
N ALA A 14 -24.05 16.47 14.13
CA ALA A 14 -23.38 17.71 14.50
C ALA A 14 -22.60 17.59 15.82
N LEU A 15 -23.17 16.90 16.82
CA LEU A 15 -22.49 16.59 18.09
C LEU A 15 -21.27 15.69 17.88
N TRP A 16 -21.36 14.69 17.00
CA TRP A 16 -20.23 13.81 16.68
C TRP A 16 -19.11 14.58 15.97
N VAL A 17 -19.44 15.43 14.99
CA VAL A 17 -18.46 16.30 14.32
C VAL A 17 -17.82 17.28 15.30
N LEU A 18 -18.59 17.85 16.25
CA LEU A 18 -18.05 18.73 17.28
C LEU A 18 -17.10 17.99 18.24
N LEU A 19 -17.44 16.75 18.63
CA LEU A 19 -16.63 15.89 19.49
C LEU A 19 -15.31 15.47 18.83
N VAL A 20 -15.33 15.21 17.52
CA VAL A 20 -14.12 14.96 16.73
C VAL A 20 -13.26 16.22 16.68
N ALA A 21 -13.86 17.39 16.39
CA ALA A 21 -13.13 18.66 16.36
C ALA A 21 -12.54 19.09 17.73
N LEU A 22 -13.18 18.70 18.84
CA LEU A 22 -12.67 18.94 20.20
C LEU A 22 -11.51 18.01 20.58
N HIS A 23 -11.37 16.84 19.96
CA HIS A 23 -10.19 15.97 20.15
C HIS A 23 -8.95 16.45 19.37
N ASP A 24 -9.13 17.31 18.37
CA ASP A 24 -8.04 17.82 17.53
C ASP A 24 -7.43 19.16 18.03
N HIS A 25 -7.83 19.63 19.20
CA HIS A 25 -7.30 20.87 19.80
C HIS A 25 -6.43 20.61 21.03
N HIS A 26 -5.34 19.87 20.84
CA HIS A 26 -4.12 20.09 21.62
C HIS A 26 -3.12 20.89 20.78
N ALA A 27 -3.02 22.17 21.15
CA ALA A 27 -2.11 23.15 20.57
C ALA A 27 -0.64 22.69 20.69
N VAL A 28 0.09 22.75 19.58
CA VAL A 28 1.56 22.72 19.58
C VAL A 28 2.05 24.11 19.98
N ALA A 29 2.57 24.21 21.21
CA ALA A 29 3.39 25.33 21.63
C ALA A 29 4.78 25.19 20.97
N ASN A 30 5.25 26.28 20.36
CA ASN A 30 6.56 26.39 19.76
C ASN A 30 7.56 26.75 20.88
N ASP A 31 8.51 25.86 21.19
CA ASP A 31 9.67 26.20 22.00
C ASP A 31 10.95 25.79 21.27
N GLY A 32 11.88 26.74 21.19
CA GLY A 32 13.14 26.63 20.48
C GLY A 32 14.09 25.71 21.23
N GLY A 33 14.07 24.42 20.88
CA GLY A 33 15.05 23.43 21.32
C GLY A 33 15.75 22.81 20.11
N VAL A 34 17.08 22.96 20.04
CA VAL A 34 17.93 22.17 19.14
C VAL A 34 17.81 20.71 19.58
N ASN A 35 16.88 19.98 18.97
CA ASN A 35 16.70 18.55 19.19
C ASN A 35 17.41 17.80 18.06
N THR A 36 18.57 17.25 18.37
CA THR A 36 19.23 16.21 17.57
C THR A 36 18.33 14.97 17.58
N HIS A 37 17.42 14.89 16.62
CA HIS A 37 16.56 13.72 16.44
C HIS A 37 17.44 12.53 16.04
N PRO A 38 17.43 11.41 16.78
CA PRO A 38 17.91 10.16 16.22
C PRO A 38 17.01 9.86 15.02
N GLY A 39 17.63 9.64 13.85
CA GLY A 39 16.90 9.24 12.65
C GLY A 39 16.05 7.98 12.89
N PRO A 40 15.11 7.66 11.98
CA PRO A 40 14.24 6.50 12.11
C PRO A 40 15.06 5.24 12.41
N ILE A 41 14.75 4.58 13.53
CA ILE A 41 15.37 3.31 13.90
C ILE A 41 14.84 2.26 12.91
N ILE A 42 15.66 1.95 11.92
CA ILE A 42 15.42 0.88 10.95
C ILE A 42 15.37 -0.45 11.73
N PRO A 43 14.28 -1.24 11.67
CA PRO A 43 14.28 -2.57 12.28
C PRO A 43 15.36 -3.44 11.62
N PRO A 44 16.21 -4.13 12.39
CA PRO A 44 17.43 -4.77 11.89
C PRO A 44 17.22 -6.07 11.10
N HIS A 45 16.01 -6.34 10.59
CA HIS A 45 15.68 -7.63 9.95
C HIS A 45 15.64 -7.62 8.42
N ALA A 46 15.96 -6.51 7.76
CA ALA A 46 16.16 -6.52 6.31
C ALA A 46 17.49 -7.20 5.96
N SER A 47 17.42 -8.44 5.47
CA SER A 47 18.56 -9.21 4.95
C SER A 47 19.48 -8.35 4.06
N GLY A 48 20.79 -8.44 4.24
CA GLY A 48 21.79 -7.68 3.48
C GLY A 48 21.72 -7.86 1.95
N LYS A 49 21.01 -8.90 1.48
CA LYS A 49 20.69 -9.11 0.05
C LYS A 49 19.57 -8.18 -0.46
N GLY A 50 18.61 -7.82 0.40
CA GLY A 50 17.56 -6.83 0.11
C GLY A 50 18.10 -5.41 0.01
N ARG A 51 19.07 -5.04 0.87
CA ARG A 51 19.80 -3.76 0.78
C ARG A 51 20.50 -3.54 -0.56
N LYS A 52 21.02 -4.60 -1.20
CA LYS A 52 21.74 -4.48 -2.47
C LYS A 52 20.81 -4.23 -3.67
N ALA A 53 19.58 -4.75 -3.63
CA ALA A 53 18.59 -4.52 -4.69
C ALA A 53 17.99 -3.10 -4.66
N ILE A 54 17.96 -2.45 -3.49
CA ILE A 54 17.41 -1.10 -3.28
C ILE A 54 18.32 0.00 -3.86
N ASN A 55 19.62 -0.27 -4.06
CA ASN A 55 20.59 0.71 -4.56
C ASN A 55 20.76 0.73 -6.08
N ASP A 56 20.18 -0.22 -6.82
CA ASP A 56 20.08 -0.19 -8.29
C ASP A 56 18.64 0.23 -8.67
N SER A 57 18.29 1.49 -8.39
CA SER A 57 16.94 2.07 -8.53
C SER A 57 16.50 2.26 -9.99
N ARG A 58 16.43 1.16 -10.74
CA ARG A 58 15.78 1.12 -12.04
C ARG A 58 14.33 0.68 -11.85
N PRO A 59 13.35 1.42 -12.40
CA PRO A 59 11.96 0.99 -12.39
C PRO A 59 11.83 -0.40 -13.02
N PHE A 60 10.96 -1.23 -12.45
CA PHE A 60 10.68 -2.58 -12.91
C PHE A 60 9.18 -2.78 -13.13
N SER A 61 8.84 -3.73 -13.99
CA SER A 61 7.48 -4.25 -14.12
C SER A 61 7.25 -5.36 -13.11
N ILE A 62 6.08 -5.34 -12.46
CA ILE A 62 5.61 -6.40 -11.57
C ILE A 62 4.75 -7.34 -12.42
N VAL A 63 5.22 -8.58 -12.63
CA VAL A 63 4.58 -9.56 -13.53
C VAL A 63 4.02 -10.72 -12.73
N GLY A 64 2.70 -10.95 -12.82
CA GLY A 64 2.05 -12.08 -12.14
C GLY A 64 2.51 -13.43 -12.70
N ALA A 65 2.90 -14.37 -11.84
CA ALA A 65 3.41 -15.67 -12.27
C ALA A 65 2.35 -16.48 -13.01
N GLY A 66 1.12 -16.53 -12.49
CA GLY A 66 0.00 -17.24 -13.15
C GLY A 66 -0.54 -16.48 -14.37
N SER A 67 -0.84 -15.19 -14.21
CA SER A 67 -1.50 -14.39 -15.25
C SER A 67 -0.59 -14.00 -16.43
N LYS A 68 0.73 -13.91 -16.20
CA LYS A 68 1.72 -13.34 -17.14
C LYS A 68 1.44 -11.87 -17.52
N LEU A 69 0.60 -11.19 -16.75
CA LEU A 69 0.24 -9.78 -16.97
C LEU A 69 1.03 -8.87 -16.03
N CYS A 70 1.17 -7.62 -16.44
CA CYS A 70 1.88 -6.58 -15.71
C CYS A 70 0.91 -5.75 -14.87
N VAL A 71 1.31 -5.44 -13.64
CA VAL A 71 0.58 -4.49 -12.78
C VAL A 71 0.76 -3.07 -13.34
N SER A 72 -0.34 -2.39 -13.62
CA SER A 72 -0.39 -1.04 -14.17
C SER A 72 -1.16 -0.08 -13.29
N ALA A 73 -0.59 1.11 -13.07
CA ALA A 73 -1.20 2.22 -12.34
C ALA A 73 -1.54 3.38 -13.28
N ASN A 74 -2.70 3.29 -13.94
CA ASN A 74 -3.25 4.42 -14.72
C ASN A 74 -4.17 5.32 -13.88
N ARG A 75 -4.66 4.81 -12.74
CA ARG A 75 -5.63 5.45 -11.82
C ARG A 75 -5.37 4.94 -10.40
N PHE A 76 -6.28 5.25 -9.48
CA PHE A 76 -6.23 4.82 -8.07
C PHE A 76 -6.32 3.30 -7.83
N VAL A 77 -6.79 2.53 -8.81
CA VAL A 77 -6.90 1.07 -8.70
C VAL A 77 -5.90 0.45 -9.68
N PRO A 78 -4.89 -0.31 -9.21
CA PRO A 78 -3.96 -0.99 -10.08
C PRO A 78 -4.68 -2.12 -10.82
N GLN A 79 -4.31 -2.33 -12.09
CA GLN A 79 -4.91 -3.34 -12.96
C GLN A 79 -3.83 -4.25 -13.53
N LEU A 80 -4.15 -5.52 -13.77
CA LEU A 80 -3.30 -6.35 -14.61
C LEU A 80 -3.64 -6.12 -16.08
N VAL A 81 -2.61 -5.88 -16.88
CA VAL A 81 -2.73 -5.64 -18.32
C VAL A 81 -1.59 -6.32 -19.07
N THR A 82 -1.71 -6.46 -20.38
CA THR A 82 -0.63 -6.99 -21.20
C THR A 82 0.64 -6.17 -21.01
N CYS A 83 1.75 -6.87 -20.72
CA CYS A 83 3.05 -6.26 -20.51
C CYS A 83 3.57 -5.52 -21.74
N LYS A 84 4.05 -4.30 -21.55
CA LYS A 84 4.65 -3.43 -22.57
C LYS A 84 5.90 -2.77 -22.00
N ALA A 85 7.07 -3.10 -22.55
CA ALA A 85 8.37 -2.75 -21.97
C ALA A 85 8.58 -1.24 -21.74
N ALA A 86 8.06 -0.37 -22.62
CA ALA A 86 8.25 1.08 -22.57
C ALA A 86 7.12 1.84 -21.85
N THR A 87 6.14 1.15 -21.25
CA THR A 87 4.97 1.77 -20.61
C THR A 87 5.28 2.11 -19.15
N LYS A 88 5.46 3.39 -18.85
CA LYS A 88 5.81 3.87 -17.49
C LYS A 88 4.74 3.56 -16.45
N GLU A 89 3.48 3.49 -16.85
CA GLU A 89 2.38 3.13 -15.97
C GLU A 89 2.45 1.66 -15.52
N GLN A 90 3.28 0.84 -16.17
CA GLN A 90 3.58 -0.55 -15.78
C GLN A 90 4.94 -0.67 -15.07
N LYS A 91 5.51 0.45 -14.64
CA LYS A 91 6.81 0.52 -14.01
C LYS A 91 6.68 1.06 -12.59
N TRP A 92 7.39 0.39 -11.69
CA TRP A 92 7.32 0.56 -10.26
C TRP A 92 8.72 0.65 -9.68
N GLU A 93 8.84 1.32 -8.55
CA GLU A 93 10.12 1.49 -7.86
C GLU A 93 9.96 1.21 -6.37
N PHE A 94 10.76 0.27 -5.85
CA PHE A 94 11.00 0.16 -4.41
C PHE A 94 11.95 1.28 -3.98
N ARG A 95 11.47 2.14 -3.08
CA ARG A 95 12.26 3.25 -2.55
C ARG A 95 12.94 2.85 -1.24
N SER A 96 13.99 3.58 -0.88
CA SER A 96 14.77 3.32 0.35
C SER A 96 13.96 3.51 1.65
N ASP A 97 12.83 4.19 1.58
CA ASP A 97 11.88 4.37 2.67
C ASP A 97 10.90 3.20 2.84
N GLY A 98 11.04 2.13 2.06
CA GLY A 98 10.19 0.94 2.14
C GLY A 98 8.89 1.04 1.35
N THR A 99 8.64 2.16 0.65
CA THR A 99 7.46 2.31 -0.20
C THR A 99 7.67 1.73 -1.59
N LEU A 100 6.58 1.30 -2.22
CA LEU A 100 6.55 0.87 -3.61
C LEU A 100 5.76 1.91 -4.43
N ARG A 101 6.44 2.63 -5.32
CA ARG A 101 5.90 3.83 -5.98
C ARG A 101 5.76 3.66 -7.49
N THR A 102 4.88 4.46 -8.09
CA THR A 102 4.72 4.48 -9.55
C THR A 102 5.87 5.25 -10.22
N GLU A 103 6.32 4.85 -11.42
CA GLU A 103 7.34 5.61 -12.17
C GLU A 103 6.80 6.96 -12.67
N THR A 104 5.51 7.01 -13.03
CA THR A 104 4.88 8.22 -13.57
C THR A 104 4.79 9.35 -12.55
N ASP A 105 4.57 9.02 -11.27
CA ASP A 105 4.55 9.97 -10.17
C ASP A 105 5.09 9.32 -8.89
N LEU A 106 6.30 9.74 -8.49
CA LEU A 106 6.95 9.26 -7.28
C LEU A 106 6.28 9.76 -6.00
N SER A 107 5.26 10.60 -6.04
CA SER A 107 4.43 10.94 -4.87
C SER A 107 3.28 9.95 -4.63
N MET A 108 3.08 8.99 -5.55
CA MET A 108 2.04 7.97 -5.46
C MET A 108 2.62 6.62 -5.01
N CYS A 109 2.00 6.04 -3.98
CA CYS A 109 2.41 4.80 -3.35
C CYS A 109 1.36 3.71 -3.58
N LEU A 110 1.82 2.47 -3.68
CA LEU A 110 0.98 1.29 -3.50
C LEU A 110 0.55 1.21 -2.04
N THR A 111 -0.75 1.09 -1.80
CA THR A 111 -1.36 1.27 -0.48
C THR A 111 -2.39 0.19 -0.22
N CYS A 112 -2.34 -0.43 0.96
CA CYS A 112 -3.45 -1.25 1.46
C CYS A 112 -4.62 -0.34 1.86
N ASN A 113 -5.83 -0.61 1.38
CA ASN A 113 -7.03 0.12 1.85
C ASN A 113 -7.33 -0.15 3.33
N ASP A 114 -7.05 -1.38 3.77
CA ASP A 114 -7.07 -1.80 5.17
C ASP A 114 -6.06 -2.95 5.39
N LEU A 115 -5.70 -3.26 6.64
CA LEU A 115 -4.74 -4.32 7.01
C LEU A 115 -5.41 -5.67 7.29
N THR A 116 -6.54 -5.93 6.64
CA THR A 116 -7.30 -7.16 6.80
C THR A 116 -7.30 -7.97 5.50
N GLN A 117 -7.38 -9.30 5.62
CA GLN A 117 -7.49 -10.18 4.46
C GLN A 117 -8.69 -9.80 3.58
N GLY A 118 -8.48 -9.72 2.27
CA GLY A 118 -9.48 -9.37 1.28
C GLY A 118 -9.52 -7.88 0.94
N SER A 119 -8.79 -7.05 1.67
CA SER A 119 -8.70 -5.61 1.45
C SER A 119 -8.11 -5.27 0.10
N ASP A 120 -8.68 -4.26 -0.55
CA ASP A 120 -8.18 -3.81 -1.83
C ASP A 120 -6.80 -3.14 -1.70
N ILE A 121 -5.98 -3.31 -2.74
CA ILE A 121 -4.74 -2.57 -2.89
C ILE A 121 -4.98 -1.43 -3.87
N LEU A 122 -4.61 -0.22 -3.46
CA LEU A 122 -4.84 1.04 -4.16
C LEU A 122 -3.50 1.70 -4.51
N VAL A 123 -3.58 2.77 -5.31
CA VAL A 123 -2.49 3.71 -5.57
C VAL A 123 -2.92 5.07 -5.05
N LEU A 124 -2.37 5.53 -3.93
CA LEU A 124 -2.76 6.78 -3.25
C LEU A 124 -1.53 7.67 -3.03
N PRO A 125 -1.71 8.98 -2.77
CA PRO A 125 -0.59 9.83 -2.37
C PRO A 125 0.12 9.25 -1.14
N CYS A 126 1.44 9.19 -1.18
CA CYS A 126 2.27 8.58 -0.14
C CYS A 126 2.10 9.26 1.24
N ASN A 127 1.59 10.49 1.29
CA ASN A 127 1.32 11.24 2.52
C ASN A 127 -0.13 11.14 3.03
N PHE A 128 -1.00 10.38 2.35
CA PHE A 128 -2.42 10.28 2.68
C PHE A 128 -2.74 9.19 3.72
N SER A 129 -1.89 8.17 3.82
CA SER A 129 -2.17 6.99 4.65
C SER A 129 -1.22 6.91 5.84
N SER A 130 -1.66 6.27 6.94
CA SER A 130 -0.76 5.89 8.02
C SER A 130 0.41 5.06 7.46
N SER A 131 1.58 5.21 8.06
CA SER A 131 2.81 4.57 7.57
C SER A 131 2.70 3.05 7.41
N GLU A 132 1.85 2.39 8.19
CA GLU A 132 1.65 0.94 8.14
C GLU A 132 0.99 0.42 6.85
N TYR A 133 0.20 1.24 6.14
CA TYR A 133 -0.53 0.79 4.95
C TYR A 133 0.29 0.82 3.66
N ILE A 134 1.47 1.46 3.66
CA ILE A 134 2.21 1.80 2.43
C ILE A 134 3.61 1.16 2.34
N PHE A 135 3.97 0.34 3.32
CA PHE A 135 5.29 -0.28 3.39
C PHE A 135 5.26 -1.73 2.94
N TRP A 136 6.20 -2.05 2.06
CA TRP A 136 6.26 -3.31 1.35
C TRP A 136 7.67 -3.87 1.36
N THR A 137 7.77 -5.19 1.36
CA THR A 137 9.03 -5.89 1.13
C THR A 137 8.85 -7.00 0.09
N TYR A 138 9.90 -7.29 -0.66
CA TYR A 138 9.90 -8.38 -1.63
C TYR A 138 10.70 -9.56 -1.10
N ARG A 139 10.06 -10.73 -1.01
CA ARG A 139 10.70 -11.97 -0.61
C ARG A 139 10.98 -12.82 -1.85
N SER A 140 12.26 -12.94 -2.22
CA SER A 140 12.65 -13.60 -3.46
C SER A 140 12.48 -15.14 -3.48
N SER A 141 12.37 -15.78 -2.30
CA SER A 141 12.25 -17.24 -2.18
C SER A 141 10.93 -17.78 -2.73
N ASP A 142 9.84 -17.03 -2.52
CA ASP A 142 8.48 -17.34 -2.94
C ASP A 142 7.91 -16.28 -3.90
N LYS A 143 8.69 -15.23 -4.21
CA LYS A 143 8.29 -14.11 -5.07
C LYS A 143 7.10 -13.31 -4.53
N ALA A 144 6.91 -13.30 -3.22
CA ALA A 144 5.85 -12.54 -2.58
C ALA A 144 6.22 -11.05 -2.43
N ILE A 145 5.25 -10.17 -2.70
CA ILE A 145 5.28 -8.77 -2.27
C ILE A 145 4.44 -8.69 -1.00
N ILE A 146 5.07 -8.34 0.13
CA ILE A 146 4.56 -8.54 1.48
C ILE A 146 4.32 -7.18 2.11
N SER A 147 3.14 -6.96 2.70
CA SER A 147 2.90 -5.79 3.55
C SER A 147 3.73 -5.92 4.82
N THR A 148 4.53 -4.91 5.17
CA THR A 148 5.35 -4.99 6.39
C THR A 148 4.52 -4.85 7.67
N ALA A 149 3.24 -4.50 7.58
CA ALA A 149 2.30 -4.52 8.69
C ALA A 149 1.79 -5.94 9.02
N SER A 150 2.18 -6.95 8.22
CA SER A 150 1.91 -8.35 8.50
C SER A 150 2.42 -8.78 9.88
N THR A 151 1.72 -9.72 10.50
CA THR A 151 2.17 -10.34 11.76
C THR A 151 2.90 -11.65 11.47
N ASN A 152 3.52 -12.24 12.50
CA ASN A 152 4.13 -13.57 12.38
C ASN A 152 3.09 -14.69 12.19
N GLU A 153 1.84 -14.45 12.61
CA GLU A 153 0.74 -15.42 12.52
C GLU A 153 0.05 -15.33 11.15
N GLU A 154 -0.07 -14.11 10.61
CA GLU A 154 -0.70 -13.85 9.31
C GLU A 154 0.22 -12.98 8.45
N VAL A 155 0.94 -13.63 7.53
CA VAL A 155 1.71 -12.94 6.50
C VAL A 155 0.76 -12.51 5.39
N LEU A 156 0.52 -11.22 5.27
CA LEU A 156 -0.33 -10.63 4.25
C LEU A 156 0.49 -10.20 3.02
N VAL A 157 0.07 -10.69 1.86
CA VAL A 157 0.78 -10.51 0.59
C VAL A 157 -0.14 -9.95 -0.49
N MET A 158 0.48 -9.35 -1.50
CA MET A 158 -0.20 -8.98 -2.73
C MET A 158 -0.70 -10.26 -3.43
N ASP A 159 -2.00 -10.30 -3.71
CA ASP A 159 -2.70 -11.46 -4.26
C ASP A 159 -3.58 -11.01 -5.44
N LEU A 160 -3.52 -11.74 -6.54
CA LEU A 160 -4.46 -11.62 -7.64
C LEU A 160 -5.74 -12.39 -7.30
N ARG A 161 -6.86 -11.67 -7.18
CA ARG A 161 -8.16 -12.25 -6.85
C ARG A 161 -8.55 -13.34 -7.87
N GLU A 162 -8.65 -14.57 -7.41
CA GLU A 162 -9.21 -15.69 -8.20
C GLU A 162 -10.73 -15.81 -7.96
N GLY A 163 -11.51 -16.19 -8.98
CA GLY A 163 -12.84 -16.75 -8.76
C GLY A 163 -14.09 -15.87 -8.91
N LYS A 164 -14.05 -14.69 -9.54
CA LYS A 164 -15.26 -14.03 -10.07
C LYS A 164 -14.96 -13.36 -11.41
N ILE A 165 -15.44 -13.96 -12.49
CA ILE A 165 -15.26 -13.51 -13.89
C ILE A 165 -15.83 -12.10 -14.13
N GLU A 166 -16.69 -11.63 -13.21
CA GLU A 166 -17.37 -10.32 -13.25
C GLU A 166 -16.48 -9.14 -12.83
N VAL A 167 -15.44 -9.35 -12.01
CA VAL A 167 -14.57 -8.26 -11.53
C VAL A 167 -13.17 -8.49 -12.10
N SER A 168 -12.85 -7.76 -13.17
CA SER A 168 -11.57 -7.83 -13.86
C SER A 168 -10.39 -7.72 -12.88
N GLN A 169 -9.61 -8.79 -12.75
CA GLN A 169 -8.18 -8.79 -12.40
C GLN A 169 -7.77 -7.81 -11.29
N GLN A 170 -8.50 -7.85 -10.18
CA GLN A 170 -8.22 -7.01 -9.01
C GLN A 170 -7.07 -7.60 -8.19
N ILE A 171 -6.23 -6.71 -7.69
CA ILE A 171 -5.15 -7.04 -6.74
C ILE A 171 -5.62 -6.65 -5.34
N LEU A 172 -5.42 -7.54 -4.39
CA LEU A 172 -5.85 -7.39 -3.00
C LEU A 172 -4.80 -7.92 -2.04
N LEU A 173 -5.03 -7.65 -0.76
CA LEU A 173 -4.23 -8.16 0.33
C LEU A 173 -4.79 -9.53 0.78
N TRP A 174 -3.98 -10.58 0.79
CA TRP A 174 -4.43 -11.90 1.22
C TRP A 174 -3.38 -12.63 2.07
N THR A 175 -3.83 -13.57 2.89
CA THR A 175 -2.93 -14.44 3.63
C THR A 175 -2.08 -15.28 2.69
N SER A 176 -0.77 -15.27 2.91
CA SER A 176 0.22 -16.03 2.15
C SER A 176 -0.14 -17.51 2.14
N ASN A 177 -0.40 -18.06 0.96
CA ASN A 177 -0.72 -19.46 0.73
C ASN A 177 0.21 -20.13 -0.30
N GLY A 178 1.14 -19.37 -0.89
CA GLY A 178 2.18 -19.88 -1.79
C GLY A 178 1.67 -20.30 -3.18
N ARG A 179 0.46 -19.88 -3.57
CA ARG A 179 -0.10 -20.14 -4.91
C ARG A 179 0.41 -19.14 -5.95
N ASP A 180 0.27 -19.50 -7.21
CA ASP A 180 0.78 -18.72 -8.36
C ASP A 180 0.19 -17.30 -8.45
N ASN A 181 -1.01 -17.08 -7.92
CA ASN A 181 -1.67 -15.77 -7.87
C ASN A 181 -1.06 -14.83 -6.81
N GLN A 182 -0.11 -15.31 -5.99
CA GLN A 182 0.65 -14.53 -5.01
C GLN A 182 2.13 -14.36 -5.38
N MET A 183 2.54 -14.89 -6.55
CA MET A 183 3.93 -14.84 -7.00
C MET A 183 4.12 -13.76 -8.07
N TRP A 184 5.11 -12.89 -7.86
CA TRP A 184 5.36 -11.71 -8.69
C TRP A 184 6.81 -11.61 -9.12
N TYR A 185 7.07 -11.58 -10.42
CA TYR A 185 8.41 -11.35 -10.97
C TYR A 185 8.66 -9.85 -11.13
N LEU A 186 9.78 -9.37 -10.59
CA LEU A 186 10.25 -8.01 -10.81
C LEU A 186 11.17 -8.00 -12.04
N VAL A 187 10.71 -7.40 -13.14
CA VAL A 187 11.40 -7.41 -14.44
C VAL A 187 11.85 -5.99 -14.79
N PRO A 188 13.16 -5.72 -14.97
CA PRO A 188 13.67 -4.41 -15.36
C PRO A 188 13.02 -3.84 -16.64
#